data_AF-A0A3B8QQD5-F1
#
_entry.id   AF-A0A3B8QQD5-F1
#
_cell.length_a   1.000
_cell.length_b   1.000
_cell.length_c   1.000
_cell.angle_alpha   90.00
_cell.angle_beta   90.00
_cell.angle_gamma   90.00
#
_symmetry.space_group_name_H-M   'P 1'
#
loop_
_entity.id
_entity.type
_entity.pdbx_description
1 polymer ?
#
loop_
_entity_poly.entity_id
_entity_poly.type
_entity_poly.pdbx_seq_one_letter_code
_entity_poly.pdbx_strand_id
1 'polypeptide(L)'
;MGCPNHDSTKIIPPEGRALEAIYPPAAVELRDGFRPYWDTLVKTKAGRPWNDQDLLMLVELSRNLFRTERLSFQILSEDEIIKTGQGLKANPKSGLLDQLVKRARLIMVYLQVHSEATQGRLCRKHDAPSLCA
;
A
#
# COMPACT_ATOMS: atom_id res chain seq x y z
N MET A 1 15.37 -34.01 -49.08
CA MET A 1 15.17 -34.15 -47.63
C MET A 1 15.55 -32.84 -46.95
N GLY A 2 14.57 -32.10 -46.42
CA GLY A 2 14.80 -30.83 -45.73
C GLY A 2 14.70 -31.01 -44.21
N CYS A 3 15.66 -30.49 -43.47
CA CYS A 3 15.56 -30.31 -42.03
C CYS A 3 14.85 -28.97 -41.76
N PRO A 4 13.77 -28.90 -40.97
CA PRO A 4 13.17 -27.62 -40.61
C PRO A 4 13.98 -26.95 -39.50
N ASN A 5 14.24 -25.66 -39.72
CA ASN A 5 14.99 -24.79 -38.84
C ASN A 5 14.27 -24.54 -37.50
N HIS A 6 15.13 -24.42 -36.48
CA HIS A 6 14.95 -23.89 -35.14
C HIS A 6 13.93 -22.72 -35.08
N ASP A 7 12.69 -23.01 -34.67
CA ASP A 7 11.72 -21.96 -34.35
C ASP A 7 11.97 -21.47 -32.92
N SER A 8 12.71 -20.36 -32.84
CA SER A 8 12.92 -19.62 -31.60
C SER A 8 11.58 -19.02 -31.17
N THR A 9 10.84 -19.75 -30.34
CA THR A 9 9.65 -19.24 -29.67
C THR A 9 10.07 -18.05 -28.81
N LYS A 10 9.85 -16.85 -29.34
CA LYS A 10 10.07 -15.58 -28.66
C LYS A 10 9.14 -15.57 -27.45
N ILE A 11 9.68 -15.79 -26.26
CA ILE A 11 8.94 -15.56 -25.01
C ILE A 11 8.66 -14.07 -24.96
N ILE A 12 7.45 -13.68 -25.34
CA ILE A 12 6.94 -12.32 -25.14
C ILE A 12 6.69 -12.19 -23.63
N PRO A 13 7.39 -11.30 -22.91
CA PRO A 13 7.06 -11.02 -21.52
C PRO A 13 5.59 -10.56 -21.46
N PRO A 14 4.79 -10.99 -20.46
CA PRO A 14 3.43 -10.48 -20.34
C PRO A 14 3.50 -8.95 -20.26
N GLU A 15 2.87 -8.31 -21.24
CA GLU A 15 2.80 -6.87 -21.37
C GLU A 15 2.31 -6.31 -20.04
N GLY A 16 3.22 -5.64 -19.32
CA GLY A 16 2.87 -4.91 -18.12
C GLY A 16 1.82 -3.90 -18.52
N ARG A 17 0.58 -4.07 -18.04
CA ARG A 17 -0.50 -3.10 -18.21
C ARG A 17 0.09 -1.72 -17.91
N ALA A 18 0.19 -0.89 -18.93
CA ALA A 18 0.29 0.54 -18.72
C ALA A 18 -0.98 0.89 -17.94
N LEU A 19 -0.84 1.13 -16.63
CA LEU A 19 -1.92 1.71 -15.84
C LEU A 19 -2.22 3.03 -16.53
N GLU A 20 -3.37 3.13 -17.21
CA GLU A 20 -3.89 4.42 -17.64
C GLU A 20 -3.75 5.37 -16.45
N ALA A 21 -3.24 6.57 -16.70
CA ALA A 21 -2.99 7.52 -15.64
C ALA A 21 -4.30 7.76 -14.88
N ILE A 22 -4.42 7.21 -13.66
CA ILE A 22 -5.59 7.38 -12.83
C ILE A 22 -5.49 8.75 -12.18
N TYR A 23 -6.32 9.66 -12.66
CA TYR A 23 -6.37 11.02 -12.16
C TYR A 23 -7.22 11.09 -10.88
N PRO A 24 -6.88 11.99 -9.95
CA PRO A 24 -7.76 12.29 -8.83
C PRO A 24 -9.10 12.87 -9.33
N PRO A 25 -10.19 12.70 -8.57
CA PRO A 25 -11.48 13.30 -8.92
C PRO A 25 -11.36 14.82 -9.04
N ALA A 26 -12.03 15.42 -10.03
CA ALA A 26 -11.97 16.86 -10.31
C ALA A 26 -12.36 17.75 -9.10
N ALA A 27 -13.13 17.19 -8.15
CA ALA A 27 -13.53 17.87 -6.92
C ALA A 27 -12.38 18.04 -5.90
N VAL A 28 -11.22 17.40 -6.09
CA VAL A 28 -10.15 17.37 -5.09
C VAL A 28 -8.78 17.69 -5.69
N GLU A 29 -8.14 18.71 -5.13
CA GLU A 29 -6.78 19.11 -5.49
C GLU A 29 -5.74 18.30 -4.68
N LEU A 30 -4.82 17.65 -5.37
CA LEU A 30 -3.65 17.00 -4.76
C LEU A 30 -2.53 18.03 -4.61
N ARG A 31 -2.16 18.38 -3.37
CA ARG A 31 -0.99 19.22 -3.11
C ARG A 31 0.28 18.36 -3.16
N ASP A 32 1.41 18.96 -3.53
CA ASP A 32 2.69 18.25 -3.76
C ASP A 32 3.10 17.33 -2.62
N GLY A 33 2.86 17.72 -1.36
CA GLY A 33 3.31 16.96 -0.19
C GLY A 33 2.73 15.56 -0.05
N PHE A 34 1.51 15.29 -0.54
CA PHE A 34 0.86 13.98 -0.40
C PHE A 34 0.66 13.23 -1.73
N ARG A 35 1.11 13.81 -2.85
CA ARG A 35 1.08 13.18 -4.17
C ARG A 35 1.87 11.86 -4.24
N PRO A 36 3.05 11.71 -3.62
CA PRO A 36 3.77 10.42 -3.62
C PRO A 36 2.98 9.27 -3.00
N TYR A 37 2.16 9.57 -1.98
CA TYR A 37 1.30 8.58 -1.33
C TYR A 37 0.17 8.15 -2.26
N TRP A 38 -0.45 9.11 -2.97
CA TRP A 38 -1.45 8.82 -4.00
C TRP A 38 -0.89 7.89 -5.08
N ASP A 39 0.25 8.24 -5.67
CA ASP A 39 0.87 7.48 -6.76
C ASP A 39 1.23 6.04 -6.34
N THR A 40 1.54 5.85 -5.05
CA THR A 40 1.80 4.53 -4.48
C THR A 40 0.49 3.76 -4.30
N LEU A 41 -0.51 4.36 -3.65
CA LEU A 41 -1.76 3.70 -3.32
C LEU A 41 -2.58 3.30 -4.56
N VAL A 42 -2.60 4.14 -5.58
CA VAL A 42 -3.32 3.87 -6.83
C VAL A 42 -2.83 2.57 -7.51
N LYS A 43 -1.54 2.24 -7.34
CA LYS A 43 -0.92 1.02 -7.90
C LYS A 43 -1.21 -0.25 -7.10
N THR A 44 -1.69 -0.14 -5.86
CA THR A 44 -1.82 -1.28 -4.94
C THR A 44 -3.00 -2.20 -5.24
N LYS A 45 -3.99 -1.75 -6.02
CA LYS A 45 -5.21 -2.53 -6.24
C LYS A 45 -5.08 -3.46 -7.43
N ALA A 46 -4.82 -4.73 -7.13
CA ALA A 46 -4.88 -5.80 -8.11
C ALA A 46 -6.34 -6.21 -8.37
N GLY A 47 -6.79 -6.15 -9.63
CA GLY A 47 -7.92 -6.95 -10.10
C GLY A 47 -9.26 -6.25 -10.35
N ARG A 48 -9.51 -5.04 -9.85
CA ARG A 48 -10.73 -4.27 -10.20
C ARG A 48 -10.42 -2.80 -10.49
N PRO A 49 -11.17 -2.13 -11.40
CA PRO A 49 -11.02 -0.70 -11.63
C PRO A 49 -11.42 0.10 -10.37
N TRP A 50 -10.78 1.26 -10.20
CA TRP A 50 -11.19 2.25 -9.22
C TRP A 50 -12.49 2.93 -9.68
N ASN A 51 -13.43 3.13 -8.77
CA ASN A 51 -14.60 3.99 -9.01
C ASN A 51 -14.40 5.36 -8.33
N ASP A 52 -15.26 6.33 -8.64
CA ASP A 52 -15.13 7.70 -8.12
C ASP A 52 -15.12 7.76 -6.58
N GLN A 53 -15.93 6.93 -5.92
CA GLN A 53 -15.98 6.86 -4.46
C GLN A 53 -14.68 6.31 -3.87
N ASP A 54 -14.11 5.27 -4.47
CA ASP A 54 -12.82 4.72 -4.07
C ASP A 54 -11.71 5.77 -4.26
N LEU A 55 -11.75 6.53 -5.35
CA LEU A 55 -10.79 7.59 -5.62
C LEU A 55 -10.88 8.71 -4.57
N LEU A 56 -12.08 9.12 -4.17
CA LEU A 56 -12.26 10.09 -3.07
C LEU A 56 -11.67 9.56 -1.74
N MET A 57 -11.92 8.29 -1.44
CA MET A 57 -11.39 7.65 -0.24
C MET A 57 -9.86 7.47 -0.30
N LEU A 58 -9.29 7.21 -1.47
CA LEU A 58 -7.85 7.19 -1.71
C LEU A 58 -7.20 8.56 -1.47
N VAL A 59 -7.85 9.65 -1.87
CA VAL A 59 -7.33 10.99 -1.59
C VAL A 59 -7.29 11.25 -0.08
N GLU A 60 -8.35 10.90 0.65
CA GLU A 60 -8.38 11.06 2.10
C GLU A 60 -7.36 10.15 2.79
N LEU A 61 -7.15 8.92 2.30
CA LEU A 61 -6.09 8.04 2.78
C LEU A 61 -4.70 8.65 2.57
N SER A 62 -4.44 9.17 1.38
CA SER A 62 -3.15 9.81 1.02
C SER A 62 -2.85 11.00 1.93
N ARG A 63 -3.86 11.85 2.18
CA ARG A 63 -3.77 12.98 3.11
C ARG A 63 -3.51 12.53 4.54
N ASN A 64 -4.16 11.44 4.97
CA ASN A 64 -3.99 10.90 6.30
C ASN A 64 -2.57 10.36 6.52
N LEU A 65 -2.05 9.59 5.57
CA LEU A 65 -0.67 9.07 5.62
C LEU A 65 0.36 10.20 5.66
N PHE A 66 0.19 11.25 4.85
CA PHE A 66 1.05 12.42 4.90
C PHE A 66 1.01 13.14 6.26
N ARG A 67 -0.18 13.30 6.86
CA ARG A 67 -0.31 13.90 8.20
C ARG A 67 0.32 13.04 9.29
N THR A 68 0.16 11.72 9.18
CA THR A 68 0.77 10.72 10.05
C THR A 68 2.29 10.88 10.02
N GLU A 69 2.89 10.87 8.83
CA GLU A 69 4.34 11.02 8.67
C GLU A 69 4.85 12.33 9.29
N ARG A 70 4.17 13.45 9.03
CA ARG A 70 4.54 14.75 9.61
C ARG A 70 4.46 14.77 11.12
N LEU A 71 3.45 14.14 11.72
CA LEU A 71 3.30 14.08 13.18
C LEU A 71 4.31 13.12 13.79
N SER A 72 4.57 11.98 13.16
CA SER A 72 5.63 11.04 13.56
C SER A 72 6.98 11.74 13.61
N PHE A 73 7.34 12.50 12.58
CA PHE A 73 8.59 13.27 12.55
C PHE A 73 8.68 14.29 13.70
N GLN A 74 7.58 14.98 14.01
CA GLN A 74 7.55 15.92 15.14
C GLN A 74 7.72 15.20 16.48
N ILE A 75 7.06 14.06 16.68
CA ILE A 75 7.20 13.29 17.93
C ILE A 75 8.63 12.79 18.10
N LEU A 76 9.28 12.33 17.02
CA LEU A 76 10.69 11.95 17.05
C LEU A 76 11.62 13.09 17.46
N SER A 77 11.25 14.36 17.19
CA SER A 77 12.04 15.52 17.61
C SER A 77 11.75 16.03 19.02
N GLU A 78 10.59 15.71 19.60
CA GLU A 78 10.11 16.28 20.88
C GLU A 78 10.12 15.28 22.06
N ASP A 79 10.41 14.00 21.80
CA ASP A 79 10.18 12.85 22.68
C ASP A 79 8.70 12.54 22.98
N GLU A 80 8.43 11.29 23.34
CA GLU A 80 7.09 10.80 23.71
C GLU A 80 6.63 11.36 25.07
N ILE A 81 7.56 11.72 25.94
CA ILE A 81 7.31 12.28 27.26
C ILE A 81 7.98 13.65 27.33
N ILE A 82 7.15 14.68 27.47
CA ILE A 82 7.58 16.07 27.54
C ILE A 82 7.56 16.58 28.98
N LYS A 83 8.55 17.40 29.33
CA LYS A 83 8.56 18.15 30.59
C LYS A 83 7.61 19.35 30.46
N THR A 84 6.61 19.39 31.33
CA THR A 84 5.70 20.52 31.49
C THR A 84 5.97 21.22 32.81
N GLY A 85 5.47 22.44 33.00
CA GLY A 85 5.54 23.14 34.29
C GLY A 85 4.87 22.40 35.46
N GLN A 86 4.10 21.34 35.18
CA GLN A 86 3.40 20.50 36.16
C GLN A 86 4.03 19.11 36.33
N GLY A 87 5.17 18.83 35.67
CA GLY A 87 5.84 17.53 35.69
C GLY A 87 5.96 16.88 34.30
N LEU A 88 6.28 15.58 34.27
CA LEU A 88 6.38 14.79 33.03
C LEU A 88 4.98 14.40 32.53
N LYS A 89 4.69 14.66 31.26
CA LYS A 89 3.42 14.30 30.62
C LYS A 89 3.67 13.70 29.24
N ALA A 90 2.82 12.76 28.82
CA ALA A 90 2.84 12.25 27.45
C ALA A 90 2.58 13.36 26.44
N ASN A 91 3.31 13.33 25.32
CA ASN A 91 3.14 14.28 24.23
C ASN A 91 1.72 14.15 23.65
N PRO A 92 0.88 15.21 23.66
CA PRO A 92 -0.49 15.14 23.15
C PRO A 92 -0.57 14.75 21.67
N LYS A 93 0.52 14.92 20.91
CA LYS A 93 0.61 14.51 19.51
C LYS A 93 0.53 12.99 19.32
N SER A 94 0.94 12.18 20.30
CA SER A 94 0.83 10.72 20.21
C SER A 94 -0.62 10.26 20.12
N GLY A 95 -1.52 10.89 20.87
CA GLY A 95 -2.96 10.60 20.78
C GLY A 95 -3.56 10.98 19.42
N LEU A 96 -3.10 12.07 18.81
CA LEU A 96 -3.51 12.45 17.46
C LEU A 96 -2.97 11.48 16.40
N LEU A 97 -1.72 11.04 16.55
CA LEU A 97 -1.10 10.03 15.69
C LEU A 97 -1.92 8.72 15.71
N ASP A 98 -2.28 8.23 16.89
CA ASP A 98 -3.11 7.04 17.06
C ASP A 98 -4.45 7.14 16.33
N GLN A 99 -5.11 8.30 16.42
CA GLN A 99 -6.39 8.54 15.72
C GLN A 99 -6.23 8.51 14.20
N LEU A 100 -5.15 9.09 13.68
CA LEU A 100 -4.86 9.11 12.26
C LEU A 100 -4.55 7.69 11.74
N VAL A 101 -3.70 6.94 12.44
CA VAL A 101 -3.37 5.54 12.11
C VAL A 101 -4.62 4.66 12.10
N LYS A 102 -5.49 4.79 13.11
CA LYS A 102 -6.78 4.07 13.15
C LYS A 102 -7.66 4.42 11.96
N ARG A 103 -7.77 5.71 11.62
CA ARG A 103 -8.56 6.15 10.46
C ARG A 103 -7.97 5.62 9.15
N ALA A 104 -6.65 5.67 8.97
CA ALA A 104 -6.00 5.12 7.78
C ALA A 104 -6.30 3.62 7.62
N ARG A 105 -6.22 2.85 8.71
CA ARG A 105 -6.57 1.41 8.71
C ARG A 105 -8.03 1.17 8.30
N LEU A 106 -8.97 1.96 8.81
CA LEU A 106 -10.40 1.83 8.44
C LEU A 106 -10.62 2.08 6.94
N ILE A 107 -9.96 3.09 6.37
CA ILE A 107 -10.06 3.39 4.93
C ILE A 107 -9.44 2.26 4.10
N MET A 108 -8.27 1.74 4.50
CA MET A 108 -7.64 0.61 3.80
C MET A 108 -8.53 -0.64 3.78
N VAL A 109 -9.18 -0.96 4.90
CA VAL A 109 -10.15 -2.06 5.00
C VAL A 109 -11.34 -1.83 4.07
N TYR A 110 -11.88 -0.62 4.03
CA TYR A 110 -12.98 -0.26 3.11
C TYR A 110 -12.58 -0.41 1.64
N LEU A 111 -11.38 0.04 1.28
CA LEU A 111 -10.87 -0.03 -0.10
C LEU A 111 -10.45 -1.44 -0.54
N GLN A 112 -10.42 -2.40 0.40
CA GLN A 112 -9.84 -3.74 0.25
C GLN A 112 -8.38 -3.69 -0.23
N VAL A 113 -7.68 -2.61 0.13
CA VAL A 113 -6.25 -2.46 -0.13
C VAL A 113 -5.54 -3.16 1.01
N HIS A 114 -5.06 -4.37 0.73
CA HIS A 114 -4.21 -5.11 1.64
C HIS A 114 -2.78 -5.03 1.11
N SER A 115 -1.81 -4.87 2.01
CA SER A 115 -0.43 -5.23 1.69
C SER A 115 -0.47 -6.66 1.16
N GLU A 116 0.05 -6.92 -0.04
CA GLU A 116 0.20 -8.29 -0.52
C GLU A 116 1.00 -9.04 0.53
N ALA A 117 0.34 -9.90 1.28
CA ALA A 117 1.02 -10.83 2.16
C ALA A 117 1.77 -11.76 1.22
N THR A 118 3.10 -11.64 1.18
CA THR A 118 3.97 -12.62 0.53
C THR A 118 3.64 -13.97 1.15
N GLN A 119 2.74 -14.73 0.51
CA GLN A 119 2.45 -16.10 0.91
C GLN A 119 3.76 -16.85 0.71
N GLY A 120 4.45 -17.13 1.83
CA GLY A 120 5.56 -18.05 1.84
C GLY A 120 5.06 -19.33 1.21
N ARG A 121 5.61 -19.67 0.03
CA ARG A 121 5.44 -21.00 -0.55
C ARG A 121 6.03 -22.00 0.43
N LEU A 122 5.23 -22.52 1.34
CA LEU A 122 5.58 -23.73 2.08
C LEU A 122 5.65 -24.84 1.04
N CYS A 123 6.87 -25.34 0.80
CA CYS A 123 7.12 -26.48 -0.05
C CYS A 123 6.19 -27.63 0.35
N ARG A 124 5.18 -27.93 -0.47
CA ARG A 124 4.58 -29.27 -0.47
C ARG A 124 5.68 -30.23 -0.91
N LYS A 125 6.26 -30.97 0.03
CA LYS A 125 6.99 -32.20 -0.33
C LYS A 125 5.94 -33.15 -0.87
N HIS A 126 6.03 -33.35 -2.19
CA HIS A 126 5.27 -34.30 -2.96
C HIS A 126 5.55 -35.72 -2.45
N ASP A 127 4.52 -36.55 -2.56
CA ASP A 127 4.42 -37.94 -2.15
C ASP A 127 5.59 -38.82 -2.58
N ALA A 128 5.97 -39.76 -1.72
CA ALA A 128 6.75 -40.94 -2.09
C ALA A 128 6.06 -42.21 -1.53
N PRO A 129 6.14 -43.34 -2.27
CA PRO A 129 5.04 -44.29 -2.42
C PRO A 129 4.98 -45.36 -1.32
N SER A 130 3.76 -45.82 -1.06
CA SER A 130 3.48 -47.08 -0.37
C SER A 130 4.16 -48.24 -1.10
N LEU A 131 5.14 -48.87 -0.45
CA LEU A 131 5.62 -50.20 -0.80
C LEU A 131 5.16 -51.18 0.27
N CYS A 132 4.26 -52.08 -0.13
CA CYS A 132 3.95 -53.31 0.56
C CYS A 132 5.23 -54.14 0.75
N ALA A 133 5.45 -54.62 1.97
CA ALA A 133 6.15 -55.86 2.28
C ALA A 133 5.55 -56.42 3.58
#